data_AF-A0A1T1HAK0-F1
#
_entry.id   AF-A0A1T1HAK0-F1
#
_cell.length_a   1.000
_cell.length_b   1.000
_cell.length_c   1.000
_cell.angle_alpha   90.00
_cell.angle_beta   90.00
_cell.angle_gamma   90.00
#
_symmetry.space_group_name_H-M   'P 1'
#
loop_
_entity.id
_entity.type
_entity.pdbx_description
1 polymer ?
#
loop_
_entity_poly.entity_id
_entity_poly.type
_entity_poly.pdbx_seq_one_letter_code
_entity_poly.pdbx_strand_id
1 'polypeptide(L)' 'MNRKKKINQILSKKSKRAKSKKAFESGGCNKPRYISKAERAKMEAETEASEKTPTADSNEYH' A
#
# COMPACT_ATOMS: atom_id res chain seq x y z
N MET A 1 10.47 11.01 -35.21
CA MET A 1 11.01 11.03 -33.83
C MET A 1 12.41 10.47 -33.85
N ASN A 2 13.42 11.28 -33.53
CA ASN A 2 14.82 10.80 -33.49
C ASN A 2 14.97 9.68 -32.46
N ARG A 3 15.77 8.65 -32.79
CA ARG A 3 16.01 7.46 -31.96
C ARG A 3 16.30 7.81 -30.49
N LYS A 4 17.10 8.84 -30.25
CA LYS A 4 17.42 9.38 -28.92
C LYS A 4 16.17 9.78 -28.11
N LYS A 5 15.21 10.48 -28.74
CA LYS A 5 13.95 10.88 -28.08
C LYS A 5 13.08 9.66 -27.74
N LYS A 6 13.02 8.66 -28.63
CA LYS A 6 12.24 7.43 -28.39
C LYS A 6 12.79 6.61 -27.21
N ILE A 7 14.11 6.46 -27.14
CA ILE A 7 14.77 5.75 -26.02
C ILE A 7 14.47 6.46 -24.70
N ASN A 8 14.63 7.79 -24.63
CA ASN A 8 14.36 8.56 -23.42
C ASN A 8 12.89 8.47 -22.98
N GLN A 9 11.95 8.51 -23.93
CA GLN A 9 10.53 8.30 -23.62
C GLN A 9 10.24 6.91 -23.05
N ILE A 10 10.86 5.85 -23.59
CA ILE A 10 10.67 4.49 -23.09
C ILE A 10 11.25 4.35 -21.67
N LEU A 11 12.48 4.84 -21.46
CA LEU A 11 13.15 4.76 -20.16
C LEU A 11 12.40 5.54 -19.07
N SER A 12 11.95 6.75 -19.38
CA SER A 12 11.16 7.55 -18.43
C SER A 12 9.83 6.89 -18.07
N LYS A 13 9.10 6.33 -19.04
CA LYS A 13 7.86 5.56 -18.79
C LYS A 13 8.13 4.35 -17.89
N LYS A 14 9.19 3.58 -18.17
CA LYS A 14 9.58 2.42 -17.34
C LYS A 14 9.95 2.83 -15.92
N SER A 15 10.74 3.88 -15.75
CA SER A 15 11.15 4.41 -14.44
C SER A 15 9.95 4.85 -13.61
N LYS A 16 9.00 5.59 -14.19
CA LYS A 16 7.77 6.02 -13.49
C LYS A 16 6.94 4.83 -13.01
N ARG A 17 6.77 3.80 -13.83
CA ARG A 17 6.03 2.58 -13.47
C ARG A 17 6.72 1.77 -12.37
N ALA A 18 8.05 1.71 -12.38
CA ALA A 18 8.81 1.04 -11.33
C ALA A 18 8.73 1.80 -10.00
N LYS A 19 8.86 3.14 -10.03
CA LYS A 19 8.73 4.00 -8.85
C LYS A 19 7.35 3.88 -8.22
N SER A 20 6.28 3.89 -9.02
CA SER A 20 4.92 3.74 -8.49
C SER A 20 4.72 2.39 -7.81
N LYS A 21 5.17 1.28 -8.43
CA LYS A 21 5.07 -0.06 -7.83
C LYS A 21 5.80 -0.15 -6.50
N LYS A 22 7.07 0.27 -6.47
CA LYS A 22 7.88 0.29 -5.24
C LYS A 22 7.25 1.14 -4.14
N ALA A 23 6.68 2.30 -4.48
CA ALA A 23 6.00 3.14 -3.50
C ALA A 23 4.75 2.46 -2.89
N PHE A 24 4.01 1.66 -3.66
CA PHE A 24 2.89 0.87 -3.14
C PHE A 24 3.34 -0.33 -2.31
N GLU A 25 4.51 -0.88 -2.59
CA GLU A 25 5.08 -2.04 -1.88
C GLU A 25 5.75 -1.63 -0.56
N SER A 26 6.50 -0.52 -0.55
CA SER A 26 7.30 -0.09 0.59
C SER A 26 6.54 0.79 1.61
N GLY A 27 5.21 0.87 1.53
CA GLY A 27 4.38 1.67 2.44
C GLY A 27 4.59 3.19 2.39
N GLY A 28 5.51 3.70 1.56
CA GLY A 28 5.85 5.12 1.46
C GLY A 28 4.92 5.94 0.56
N CYS A 29 3.84 5.33 0.07
CA CYS A 29 2.82 6.03 -0.71
C CYS A 29 1.74 6.57 0.23
N ASN A 30 1.64 7.90 0.37
CA ASN A 30 0.51 8.57 1.03
C ASN A 30 -0.86 8.33 0.35
N LYS A 31 -0.94 7.49 -0.69
CA LYS A 31 -2.20 7.16 -1.37
C LYS A 31 -2.68 5.79 -0.90
N PRO A 32 -3.87 5.70 -0.30
CA PRO A 32 -4.44 4.39 0.02
C PRO A 32 -4.58 3.58 -1.26
N ARG A 33 -4.29 2.28 -1.19
CA ARG A 33 -4.59 1.36 -2.29
C ARG A 33 -6.09 1.42 -2.55
N TYR A 34 -6.48 1.56 -3.81
CA TYR A 34 -7.88 1.43 -4.19
C TYR A 34 -8.28 -0.03 -3.99
N ILE A 35 -8.94 -0.30 -2.86
CA ILE A 35 -9.63 -1.55 -2.58
C ILE A 35 -11.08 -1.41 -3.03
N SER A 36 -11.62 -2.47 -3.65
CA SER A 36 -13.03 -2.48 -4.03
C SER A 36 -13.95 -2.47 -2.80
N LYS A 37 -15.23 -2.12 -2.97
CA LYS A 37 -16.21 -2.17 -1.86
C LYS A 37 -16.27 -3.55 -1.20
N ALA A 38 -16.12 -4.62 -1.99
CA ALA A 38 -16.12 -5.99 -1.50
C ALA A 38 -14.85 -6.33 -0.70
N GLU A 39 -13.69 -5.83 -1.10
CA GLU A 39 -12.43 -6.06 -0.36
C GLU A 39 -12.38 -5.26 0.94
N ARG A 40 -12.95 -4.04 0.96
CA ARG A 40 -13.06 -3.26 2.20
C ARG A 40 -13.98 -3.95 3.23
N ALA A 41 -15.12 -4.47 2.80
CA ALA A 41 -16.02 -5.22 3.68
C ALA A 41 -15.38 -6.51 4.25
N LYS A 42 -14.55 -7.21 3.45
CA LYS A 42 -13.80 -8.38 3.93
C LYS A 42 -12.76 -7.99 4.97
N MET A 43 -12.01 -6.92 4.74
CA MET A 43 -11.02 -6.45 5.72
C MET A 43 -11.69 -5.90 6.98
N GLU A 44 -12.83 -5.21 6.89
CA GLU A 44 -13.60 -4.74 8.06
C GLU A 44 -14.12 -5.92 8.90
N ALA A 45 -14.65 -6.97 8.27
CA ALA A 45 -15.08 -8.18 8.97
C ALA A 45 -13.92 -8.96 9.63
N GLU A 46 -12.74 -8.98 8.98
CA GLU A 46 -11.53 -9.58 9.55
C GLU A 46 -10.97 -8.73 10.71
N THR A 47 -11.01 -7.40 10.62
CA THR A 47 -10.60 -6.51 11.71
C THR A 47 -11.55 -6.60 12.90
N GLU A 48 -12.87 -6.62 12.69
CA GLU A 48 -13.88 -6.78 13.75
C GLU A 48 -13.79 -8.15 14.44
N ALA A 49 -13.38 -9.20 13.71
CA ALA A 49 -13.12 -10.51 14.30
C ALA A 49 -11.86 -10.52 15.19
N SER A 50 -10.85 -9.70 14.85
CA SER A 50 -9.61 -9.59 15.64
C SER A 50 -9.71 -8.65 16.84
N GLU A 51 -10.63 -7.67 16.84
CA GLU A 51 -10.80 -6.68 17.93
C GLU A 51 -11.62 -7.20 19.13
N LYS A 52 -12.10 -8.46 19.08
CA LYS A 52 -12.79 -9.12 20.21
C LYS A 52 -11.89 -9.95 21.12
N THR A 53 -10.60 -9.59 21.27
CA THR A 53 -9.83 -10.00 22.45
C THR A 53 -9.86 -8.87 23.48
N PRO A 54 -10.62 -9.02 24.58
CA PRO A 54 -10.71 -7.98 25.60
C PRO A 54 -9.37 -7.85 26.33
N THR A 55 -9.01 -6.61 26.61
CA THR A 55 -7.96 -6.18 27.52
C THR A 55 -8.09 -6.84 28.90
N ALA A 56 -7.06 -7.58 29.34
CA ALA A 56 -6.76 -7.82 30.75
C ALA A 56 -5.36 -8.45 30.88
N ASP A 57 -4.34 -7.66 31.21
CA ASP A 57 -3.66 -7.85 32.50
C ASP A 57 -2.80 -6.63 32.86
N SER A 58 -2.95 -6.23 34.11
CA SER A 58 -2.21 -5.20 34.84
C SER A 58 -0.77 -5.64 35.14
N ASN A 59 0.22 -4.73 35.08
CA ASN A 59 1.15 -4.60 36.21
C ASN A 59 1.99 -3.31 36.23
N GLU A 60 2.13 -2.83 37.46
CA GLU A 60 2.83 -1.68 38.05
C GLU A 60 4.38 -1.73 38.01
N TYR A 61 5.00 -0.54 38.20
CA TYR A 61 6.38 -0.23 38.67
C TYR A 61 7.57 -0.83 37.87
N HIS A 62 8.64 -0.09 37.50
CA HIS A 62 9.49 0.80 38.30
C HIS A 62 10.23 1.83 37.43
#